data_AF-A0A6I5NGF1-F1
#
_entry.id   AF-A0A6I5NGF1-F1
#
_cell.length_a   1.000
_cell.length_b   1.000
_cell.length_c   1.000
_cell.angle_alpha   90.00
_cell.angle_beta   90.00
_cell.angle_gamma   90.00
#
_symmetry.space_group_name_H-M   'P 1'
#
loop_
_entity.id
_entity.type
_entity.pdbx_description
1 polymer ?
#
loop_
_entity_poly.entity_id
_entity_poly.type
_entity_poly.pdbx_seq_one_letter_code
_entity_poly.pdbx_strand_id
1 'polypeptide(L)'
;MLLSKNESFIIIPVHNRKTVTLRCLNHLAAINDLNNFQVLVVDDSSNDDTARAIRAQYPQVHLVIGSGDLWWTGAIKLGMEYAYAQCVIV
;
A
#
# COMPACT_ATOMS: atom_id res chain seq x y z
N MET A 1 -6.63 -25.70 4.21
CA MET A 1 -7.50 -24.65 4.80
C MET A 1 -7.09 -23.34 4.17
N LEU A 2 -7.84 -22.86 3.17
CA LEU A 2 -7.56 -21.57 2.54
C LEU A 2 -8.01 -20.50 3.53
N LEU A 3 -7.05 -19.86 4.19
CA LEU A 3 -7.34 -18.65 4.96
C LEU A 3 -7.77 -17.59 3.93
N SER A 4 -9.04 -17.17 3.98
CA SER A 4 -9.47 -15.99 3.25
C SER A 4 -8.61 -14.81 3.71
N LYS A 5 -8.13 -13.99 2.77
CA LYS A 5 -7.44 -12.73 3.09
C LYS A 5 -8.28 -11.97 4.13
N ASN A 6 -7.69 -11.54 5.25
CA ASN A 6 -8.43 -10.77 6.24
C ASN A 6 -8.97 -9.49 5.58
N GLU A 7 -10.17 -9.06 5.94
CA GLU A 7 -10.82 -7.84 5.43
C GLU A 7 -10.13 -6.54 5.90
N SER A 8 -8.99 -6.64 6.58
CA SER A 8 -8.25 -5.50 7.11
C SER A 8 -7.19 -5.01 6.13
N PHE A 9 -7.10 -3.69 6.01
CA PHE A 9 -6.10 -3.01 5.18
C PHE A 9 -4.93 -2.50 6.01
N ILE A 10 -3.71 -2.64 5.48
CA ILE A 10 -2.52 -1.92 5.94
C ILE A 10 -2.25 -0.80 4.95
N ILE A 11 -2.38 0.44 5.38
CA ILE A 11 -2.20 1.64 4.53
C ILE A 11 -0.82 2.24 4.80
N ILE A 12 -0.01 2.39 3.75
CA ILE A 12 1.35 2.90 3.82
C ILE A 12 1.47 4.13 2.91
N PRO A 13 1.41 5.37 3.46
CA PRO A 13 1.68 6.56 2.66
C PRO A 13 3.17 6.69 2.39
N VAL A 14 3.53 7.10 1.17
CA VAL A 14 4.94 7.27 0.77
C VAL A 14 5.11 8.46 -0.17
N HIS A 15 6.21 9.19 0.00
CA HIS A 15 6.72 10.17 -0.96
C HIS A 15 8.26 10.19 -0.88
N ASN A 16 8.96 9.83 -1.96
CA ASN A 16 10.42 9.82 -2.07
C ASN A 16 11.14 9.03 -0.95
N ARG A 17 10.68 7.81 -0.70
CA ARG A 17 11.22 6.91 0.34
C ARG A 17 11.40 5.47 -0.15
N LYS A 18 11.75 5.26 -1.42
CA LYS A 18 11.87 3.93 -2.06
C LYS A 18 12.51 2.88 -1.15
N THR A 19 13.73 3.13 -0.66
CA THR A 19 14.49 2.13 0.12
C THR A 19 13.78 1.72 1.41
N VAL A 20 13.18 2.67 2.12
CA VAL A 20 12.48 2.39 3.38
C VAL A 20 11.20 1.61 3.11
N THR A 21 10.45 2.00 2.08
CA THR A 21 9.21 1.34 1.69
C THR A 21 9.45 -0.10 1.23
N LEU A 22 10.46 -0.34 0.39
CA LEU A 22 10.80 -1.70 -0.04
C LEU A 22 11.26 -2.58 1.13
N ARG A 23 12.00 -2.02 2.11
CA ARG A 23 12.36 -2.74 3.34
C ARG A 23 11.13 -3.11 4.17
N CYS A 24 10.17 -2.21 4.29
CA CYS A 24 8.90 -2.46 4.99
C CYS A 24 8.12 -3.58 4.29
N LEU A 25 7.92 -3.49 2.97
CA LEU A 25 7.22 -4.51 2.20
C LEU A 25 7.93 -5.87 2.26
N ASN A 26 9.26 -5.89 2.20
CA ASN A 26 10.04 -7.13 2.37
C ASN A 26 9.81 -7.76 3.75
N HIS A 27 9.73 -6.96 4.81
CA HIS A 27 9.44 -7.47 6.16
C HIS A 27 8.03 -8.05 6.25
N LEU A 28 7.02 -7.33 5.73
CA LEU A 28 5.64 -7.82 5.66
C LEU A 28 5.54 -9.12 4.84
N ALA A 29 6.29 -9.24 3.74
CA ALA A 29 6.37 -10.47 2.96
C ALA A 29 6.96 -11.62 3.76
N ALA A 30 8.06 -11.38 4.48
CA ALA A 30 8.77 -12.39 5.26
C ALA A 30 7.92 -12.99 6.40
N ILE A 31 7.00 -12.21 6.96
CA ILE A 31 6.05 -12.67 7.99
C ILE A 31 4.68 -13.09 7.42
N ASN A 32 4.58 -13.23 6.10
CA ASN A 32 3.38 -13.63 5.36
C ASN A 32 2.19 -12.63 5.40
N ASP A 33 2.41 -11.40 5.86
CA ASP A 33 1.33 -10.40 5.99
C ASP A 33 0.84 -9.84 4.66
N LEU A 34 1.63 -9.90 3.59
CA LEU A 34 1.13 -9.58 2.24
C LEU A 34 0.02 -10.55 1.77
N ASN A 35 -0.01 -11.76 2.33
CA ASN A 35 -1.04 -12.76 2.07
C ASN A 35 -2.16 -12.73 3.11
N ASN A 36 -1.88 -12.29 4.34
CA ASN A 36 -2.88 -12.23 5.41
C ASN A 36 -3.74 -10.95 5.33
N PHE A 37 -3.19 -9.84 4.82
CA PHE A 37 -3.83 -8.52 4.81
C PHE A 37 -3.87 -7.90 3.40
N GLN A 38 -4.78 -6.95 3.20
CA GLN A 38 -4.76 -6.09 2.02
C GLN A 38 -3.77 -4.94 2.22
N VAL A 39 -2.57 -5.06 1.65
CA VAL A 39 -1.56 -4.00 1.76
C VAL A 39 -1.74 -3.00 0.63
N LEU A 40 -1.93 -1.73 1.01
CA LEU A 40 -2.08 -0.59 0.12
C LEU A 40 -0.94 0.40 0.36
N VAL A 41 -0.20 0.72 -0.69
CA VAL A 41 0.73 1.84 -0.70
C VAL A 41 0.08 3.01 -1.43
N VAL A 42 0.06 4.18 -0.79
CA VAL A 42 -0.34 5.44 -1.42
C VAL A 42 0.93 6.23 -1.71
N ASP A 43 1.38 6.20 -2.97
CA ASP A 43 2.54 6.96 -3.43
C ASP A 43 2.09 8.34 -3.88
N ASP A 44 2.37 9.36 -3.08
CA ASP A 44 2.02 10.76 -3.36
C ASP A 44 2.99 11.38 -4.38
N SER A 45 3.06 10.79 -5.58
CA SER A 45 3.86 11.24 -6.71
C SER A 45 5.38 11.31 -6.46
N SER A 46 5.97 10.23 -5.94
CA SER A 46 7.44 10.10 -5.84
C SER A 46 8.15 10.20 -7.20
N ASN A 47 9.34 10.79 -7.20
CA ASN A 47 10.23 10.90 -8.36
C ASN A 47 11.51 10.04 -8.22
N ASP A 48 11.61 9.23 -7.18
CA ASP A 48 12.78 8.39 -6.83
C ASP A 48 12.64 6.92 -7.29
N ASP A 49 11.75 6.62 -8.24
CA ASP A 49 11.33 5.29 -8.70
C ASP A 49 10.50 4.45 -7.69
N THR A 50 9.99 5.02 -6.59
CA THR A 50 9.18 4.27 -5.60
C THR A 50 8.06 3.45 -6.24
N ALA A 51 7.10 4.08 -6.95
CA ALA A 51 6.01 3.39 -7.63
C ALA A 51 6.46 2.27 -8.57
N ARG A 52 7.50 2.53 -9.39
CA ARG A 52 8.02 1.57 -10.36
C ARG A 52 8.60 0.34 -9.67
N ALA A 53 9.37 0.53 -8.61
CA ALA A 53 9.95 -0.56 -7.84
C ALA A 53 8.89 -1.41 -7.14
N ILE A 54 7.86 -0.79 -6.57
CA ILE A 54 6.76 -1.50 -5.91
C ILE A 54 5.99 -2.38 -6.91
N ARG A 55 5.58 -1.82 -8.06
CA ARG A 55 4.88 -2.59 -9.10
C ARG A 55 5.67 -3.80 -9.59
N ALA A 56 6.98 -3.65 -9.73
CA ALA A 56 7.85 -4.71 -10.24
C ALA A 56 8.11 -5.82 -9.20
N GLN A 57 8.30 -5.46 -7.93
CA GLN A 57 8.74 -6.40 -6.88
C GLN A 57 7.59 -6.97 -6.05
N TYR A 58 6.47 -6.25 -5.94
CA TYR A 58 5.33 -6.59 -5.09
C TYR A 58 4.00 -6.43 -5.84
N PRO A 59 3.76 -7.19 -6.93
CA PRO A 59 2.54 -7.05 -7.74
C PRO A 59 1.24 -7.33 -6.97
N GLN A 60 1.31 -8.00 -5.81
CA GLN A 60 0.18 -8.27 -4.92
C GLN A 60 -0.19 -7.09 -4.00
N VAL A 61 0.66 -6.05 -3.93
CA VAL A 61 0.42 -4.83 -3.16
C VAL A 61 -0.40 -3.87 -4.01
N HIS A 62 -1.48 -3.33 -3.44
CA HIS A 62 -2.26 -2.28 -4.09
C HIS A 62 -1.44 -1.00 -4.10
N LEU A 63 -1.39 -0.30 -5.23
CA LEU A 63 -0.65 0.95 -5.37
C LEU A 63 -1.56 2.04 -5.93
N VAL A 64 -1.80 3.07 -5.12
CA VAL A 64 -2.54 4.28 -5.51
C VAL A 64 -1.55 5.43 -5.67
N ILE A 65 -1.71 6.21 -6.75
CA ILE A 65 -0.88 7.38 -7.01
C ILE A 65 -1.64 8.65 -6.60
N GLY A 66 -1.06 9.42 -5.69
CA GLY A 66 -1.55 10.72 -5.24
C GLY A 66 -1.15 11.86 -6.18
N SER A 67 -1.56 13.08 -5.83
CA SER A 67 -1.33 14.28 -6.65
C SER A 67 0.02 14.95 -6.41
N GLY A 68 0.77 14.56 -5.37
CA GLY A 68 2.02 15.20 -4.96
C GLY A 68 1.87 16.25 -3.84
N ASP A 69 0.63 16.63 -3.53
CA ASP A 69 0.28 17.65 -2.53
C ASP A 69 -0.62 17.10 -1.41
N LEU A 70 -0.74 15.77 -1.30
CA LEU A 70 -1.58 15.17 -0.26
C LEU A 70 -0.90 15.21 1.10
N TRP A 71 0.44 15.23 1.12
CA TRP A 71 1.23 15.09 2.34
C TRP A 71 0.83 13.80 3.08
N TRP A 72 1.19 13.70 4.36
CA TRP A 72 0.88 12.50 5.14
C TRP A 72 -0.63 12.31 5.34
N THR A 73 -1.34 13.35 5.80
CA THR A 73 -2.77 13.24 6.14
C THR A 73 -3.65 12.97 4.92
N GLY A 74 -3.39 13.64 3.79
CA GLY A 74 -4.15 13.43 2.57
C GLY A 74 -3.93 12.03 1.98
N ALA A 75 -2.69 11.52 2.04
CA ALA A 75 -2.39 10.17 1.57
C ALA A 75 -3.08 9.10 2.45
N ILE A 76 -3.13 9.30 3.77
CA ILE A 76 -3.90 8.43 4.68
C ILE A 76 -5.40 8.50 4.36
N LYS A 77 -5.97 9.70 4.21
CA LYS A 77 -7.39 9.89 3.84
C LYS A 77 -7.72 9.14 2.54
N LEU A 78 -6.91 9.34 1.50
CA LEU A 78 -7.08 8.66 0.21
C LEU A 78 -7.00 7.13 0.35
N GLY A 79 -6.05 6.63 1.16
CA GLY A 79 -5.93 5.21 1.44
C GLY A 79 -7.15 4.64 2.19
N MET A 80 -7.70 5.38 3.15
CA MET A 80 -8.91 4.99 3.87
C MET A 80 -10.15 4.97 2.96
N GLU A 81 -10.30 5.98 2.09
CA GLU A 81 -11.37 6.02 1.09
C GLU A 81 -11.29 4.84 0.12
N TYR A 82 -10.09 4.52 -0.36
CA TYR A 82 -9.86 3.32 -1.18
C TYR A 82 -10.28 2.06 -0.43
N ALA A 83 -9.78 1.86 0.80
CA ALA A 83 -10.08 0.68 1.60
C ALA A 83 -11.60 0.55 1.87
N TYR A 84 -12.27 1.65 2.23
CA TYR A 84 -13.70 1.69 2.46
C TYR A 84 -14.51 1.32 1.21
N ALA A 85 -14.11 1.80 0.04
CA ALA A 85 -14.78 1.49 -1.23
C ALA A 85 -14.65 0.01 -1.65
N GLN A 86 -13.68 -0.73 -1.10
CA GLN A 86 -13.52 -2.17 -1.33
C GLN A 86 -14.37 -3.02 -0.39
N CYS A 87 -14.90 -2.45 0.70
CA CYS A 87 -15.83 -3.15 1.57
C CYS A 87 -17.19 -3.28 0.86
N VAL A 88 -17.56 -4.51 0.53
CA VAL A 88 -18.93 -4.81 0.11
C VAL A 88 -19.80 -4.80 1.37
N ILE A 89 -20.66 -3.80 1.50
CA ILE A 89 -21.72 -3.83 2.51
C ILE A 89 -22.70 -4.92 2.05
N VAL A 90 -22.67 -6.07 2.71
CA VAL A 90 -23.75 -7.08 2.64
C VAL A 90 -24.88 -6.71 3.57
#